data_AF-A0A1V5S3W1-F1
#
_entry.id   AF-A0A1V5S3W1-F1
#
_cell.length_a   1.000
_cell.length_b   1.000
_cell.length_c   1.000
_cell.angle_alpha   90.00
_cell.angle_beta   90.00
_cell.angle_gamma   90.00
#
_symmetry.space_group_name_H-M   'P 1'
#
loop_
_entity.id
_entity.type
_entity.pdbx_description
1 polymer ?
#
loop_
_entity_poly.entity_id
_entity_poly.type
_entity_poly.pdbx_seq_one_letter_code
_entity_poly.pdbx_strand_id
1 'polypeptide(L)'
;MAEQYFNLNLYDPAVPAFCSFDKMYVGTIDEIRVVMNRLAKTKDYVGTVKAWKAYCTGDHNAIHNVAYRDIPLLTPVEYVSSSQLTIPGRTWEHINTWGWPYVMKISEGRISQVIVKHEGQYVRMLRAWLGDLCYESFGRKWVPLTGGFWGNDFVLDVIKRPGKHFTFNNLLYIEEDSSDDLAEFEDKLLNPEALIFDKICDEIFADG
;
A
#
# COMPACT_ATOMS: atom_id res chain seq x y z
N MET A 1 10.07 -14.27 19.62
CA MET A 1 10.87 -13.29 18.85
C MET A 1 9.91 -12.21 18.40
N ALA A 2 10.28 -10.93 18.51
CA ALA A 2 9.47 -9.86 17.93
C ALA A 2 9.40 -10.07 16.40
N GLU A 3 8.24 -9.79 15.81
CA GLU A 3 8.04 -9.94 14.37
C GLU A 3 8.82 -8.86 13.63
N GLN A 4 9.73 -9.24 12.73
CA GLN A 4 10.55 -8.31 11.96
C GLN A 4 9.79 -7.83 10.73
N TYR A 5 9.72 -6.51 10.57
CA TYR A 5 9.19 -5.86 9.38
C TYR A 5 10.30 -5.52 8.39
N PHE A 6 9.99 -5.58 7.11
CA PHE A 6 10.89 -5.21 6.03
C PHE A 6 10.22 -4.18 5.12
N ASN A 7 11.01 -3.23 4.65
CA ASN A 7 10.68 -2.38 3.53
C ASN A 7 10.97 -3.15 2.22
N LEU A 8 9.99 -3.13 1.32
CA LEU A 8 10.09 -3.51 -0.08
C LEU A 8 9.71 -2.27 -0.90
N ASN A 9 10.63 -1.76 -1.72
CA ASN A 9 10.34 -0.67 -2.65
C ASN A 9 9.90 -1.25 -4.01
N LEU A 10 8.86 -0.70 -4.61
CA LEU A 10 8.42 -1.03 -5.98
C LEU A 10 8.19 0.25 -6.77
N TYR A 11 7.94 0.17 -8.08
CA TYR A 11 7.63 1.37 -8.87
C TYR A 11 6.36 2.03 -8.32
N ASP A 12 6.39 3.36 -8.17
CA ASP A 12 5.21 4.14 -7.78
C ASP A 12 4.30 4.33 -9.00
N PRO A 13 3.10 3.72 -9.04
CA PRO A 13 2.23 3.83 -10.20
C PRO A 13 1.47 5.17 -10.29
N ALA A 14 1.60 6.06 -9.31
CA ALA A 14 0.90 7.35 -9.29
C ALA A 14 1.77 8.55 -9.70
N VAL A 15 3.05 8.33 -10.03
CA VAL A 15 3.95 9.40 -10.50
C VAL A 15 3.88 9.53 -12.02
N PRO A 16 3.96 10.76 -12.59
CA PRO A 16 3.79 10.95 -14.03
C PRO A 16 4.69 10.02 -14.86
N ALA A 17 4.20 9.53 -16.00
CA ALA A 17 4.93 8.62 -16.88
C ALA A 17 6.31 9.11 -17.39
N PHE A 18 6.64 10.40 -17.26
CA PHE A 18 7.96 10.96 -17.57
C PHE A 18 8.89 11.06 -16.34
N CYS A 19 8.42 10.64 -15.18
CA CYS A 19 9.15 10.51 -13.93
C CYS A 19 9.29 9.02 -13.58
N SER A 20 10.20 8.71 -12.67
CA SER A 20 10.30 7.36 -12.12
C SER A 20 10.70 7.47 -10.67
N PHE A 21 9.80 7.02 -9.81
CA PHE A 21 10.01 6.96 -8.37
C PHE A 21 9.62 5.57 -7.88
N ASP A 22 10.14 5.22 -6.73
CA ASP A 22 9.73 4.05 -5.99
C ASP A 22 8.77 4.44 -4.86
N LYS A 23 8.02 3.44 -4.43
CA LYS A 23 7.05 3.52 -3.35
C LYS A 23 7.39 2.48 -2.29
N MET A 24 7.32 2.91 -1.03
CA MET A 24 7.62 2.08 0.12
C MET A 24 6.43 1.18 0.47
N TYR A 25 6.68 -0.13 0.61
CA TYR A 25 5.74 -1.09 1.18
C TYR A 25 6.39 -1.78 2.38
N VAL A 26 5.64 -1.90 3.47
CA VAL A 26 6.13 -2.56 4.69
C VAL A 26 5.30 -3.78 5.01
N GLY A 27 5.96 -4.86 5.37
CA GLY A 27 5.30 -6.06 5.87
C GLY A 27 6.28 -7.07 6.44
N THR A 28 5.74 -8.15 6.97
CA THR A 28 6.54 -9.27 7.44
C THR A 28 7.01 -10.11 6.26
N ILE A 29 8.01 -10.97 6.48
CA ILE A 29 8.52 -11.83 5.40
C ILE A 29 7.45 -12.76 4.80
N ASP A 30 6.47 -13.17 5.61
CA ASP A 30 5.39 -14.04 5.18
C ASP A 30 4.35 -13.27 4.35
N GLU A 31 4.04 -12.02 4.73
CA GLU A 31 3.17 -11.14 3.95
C GLU A 31 3.82 -10.79 2.60
N ILE A 32 5.11 -10.45 2.60
CA ILE A 32 5.88 -10.19 1.39
C ILE A 32 5.93 -11.43 0.49
N ARG A 33 6.05 -12.63 1.06
CA ARG A 33 5.98 -13.88 0.29
C ARG A 33 4.66 -14.02 -0.46
N VAL A 34 3.53 -13.64 0.15
CA VAL A 34 2.22 -13.66 -0.52
C VAL A 34 2.22 -12.74 -1.72
N VAL A 35 2.73 -11.51 -1.56
CA VAL A 35 2.85 -10.54 -2.66
C VAL A 35 3.79 -11.06 -3.75
N MET A 36 4.97 -11.58 -3.40
CA MET A 36 5.94 -12.10 -4.37
C MET A 36 5.40 -13.30 -5.16
N ASN A 37 4.55 -14.13 -4.56
CA ASN A 37 3.86 -15.22 -5.26
C ASN A 37 2.81 -14.70 -6.25
N ARG A 38 2.19 -13.54 -5.99
CA ARG A 38 1.30 -12.86 -6.94
C ARG A 38 2.11 -12.20 -8.05
N LEU A 39 3.18 -11.48 -7.69
CA LEU A 39 4.13 -10.85 -8.60
C LEU A 39 4.79 -11.85 -9.56
N ALA A 40 5.10 -13.06 -9.11
CA ALA A 40 5.69 -14.09 -9.98
C ALA A 40 4.77 -14.52 -11.16
N LYS A 41 3.49 -14.11 -11.15
CA LYS A 41 2.52 -14.37 -12.22
C LYS A 41 2.43 -13.21 -13.22
N THR A 42 2.96 -12.04 -12.89
CA THR A 42 3.04 -10.89 -13.80
C THR A 42 4.26 -11.03 -14.70
N LYS A 43 4.19 -10.44 -15.90
CA LYS A 43 5.34 -10.38 -16.82
C LYS A 43 6.27 -9.21 -16.48
N ASP A 44 5.71 -8.19 -15.86
CA ASP A 44 6.41 -7.04 -15.33
C ASP A 44 7.02 -7.43 -13.97
N TYR A 45 8.21 -6.93 -13.63
CA TYR A 45 9.01 -7.26 -12.43
C TYR A 45 9.83 -8.56 -12.43
N VAL A 46 10.30 -9.04 -13.59
CA VAL A 46 11.21 -10.21 -13.67
C VAL A 46 12.46 -10.06 -12.78
N GLY A 47 13.02 -8.85 -12.71
CA GLY A 47 14.18 -8.53 -11.85
C GLY A 47 13.89 -8.73 -10.37
N THR A 48 12.79 -8.17 -9.88
CA THR A 48 12.34 -8.32 -8.48
C THR A 48 12.05 -9.78 -8.13
N VAL A 49 11.37 -10.52 -9.00
CA VAL A 49 11.09 -11.95 -8.77
C VAL A 49 12.37 -12.78 -8.72
N LYS A 50 13.37 -12.46 -9.55
CA LYS A 50 14.69 -13.10 -9.51
C LYS A 50 15.42 -12.79 -8.20
N ALA A 51 15.42 -11.53 -7.77
CA ALA A 51 16.01 -11.11 -6.50
C ALA A 51 15.34 -11.82 -5.32
N TRP A 52 14.01 -11.94 -5.32
CA TRP A 52 13.27 -12.67 -4.29
C TRP A 52 13.67 -14.14 -4.20
N LYS A 53 13.85 -14.83 -5.34
CA LYS A 53 14.33 -16.21 -5.34
C LYS A 53 15.73 -16.33 -4.73
N ALA A 54 16.64 -15.40 -5.06
CA ALA A 54 17.98 -15.36 -4.47
C ALA A 54 17.91 -15.13 -2.94
N TYR A 55 17.08 -14.18 -2.50
CA TYR A 55 16.84 -13.90 -1.09
C TYR A 55 16.33 -15.14 -0.34
N CYS A 56 15.35 -15.87 -0.90
CA CYS A 56 14.85 -17.12 -0.33
C CYS A 56 15.90 -18.23 -0.24
N THR A 57 16.93 -18.21 -1.09
CA THR A 57 18.05 -19.17 -1.06
C THR A 57 19.17 -18.78 -0.09
N GLY A 58 19.03 -17.65 0.62
CA GLY A 58 19.96 -17.17 1.64
C GLY A 58 20.80 -15.96 1.22
N ASP A 59 20.61 -15.42 0.02
CA ASP A 59 21.27 -14.17 -0.40
C ASP A 59 20.52 -12.95 0.12
N HIS A 60 20.77 -12.59 1.38
CA HIS A 60 20.16 -11.43 2.02
C HIS A 60 20.66 -10.08 1.50
N ASN A 61 21.62 -10.07 0.57
CA ASN A 61 22.09 -8.88 -0.14
C ASN A 61 21.53 -8.77 -1.56
N ALA A 62 20.52 -9.59 -1.90
CA ALA A 62 19.87 -9.54 -3.21
C ALA A 62 19.36 -8.11 -3.50
N ILE A 63 19.65 -7.64 -4.71
CA ILE A 63 19.23 -6.32 -5.21
C ILE A 63 18.27 -6.47 -6.38
N HIS A 64 17.45 -5.44 -6.60
CA HIS A 64 16.62 -5.31 -7.78
C HIS A 64 16.65 -3.89 -8.33
N ASN A 65 16.26 -3.74 -9.59
CA ASN A 65 16.17 -2.44 -10.23
C ASN A 65 14.75 -1.88 -10.10
N VAL A 66 14.61 -0.73 -9.45
CA VAL A 66 13.36 0.01 -9.32
C VAL A 66 13.64 1.47 -9.66
N ALA A 67 12.82 2.07 -10.53
CA ALA A 67 12.99 3.45 -10.98
C ALA A 67 14.43 3.79 -11.43
N TYR A 68 15.03 2.90 -12.24
CA TYR A 68 16.41 2.99 -12.76
C TYR A 68 17.52 2.96 -11.70
N ARG A 69 17.22 2.53 -10.47
CA ARG A 69 18.19 2.40 -9.39
C ARG A 69 18.27 0.95 -8.91
N ASP A 70 19.49 0.49 -8.69
CA ASP A 70 19.72 -0.80 -8.03
C ASP A 70 19.71 -0.60 -6.52
N ILE A 71 18.72 -1.20 -5.86
CA ILE A 71 18.49 -1.07 -4.42
C ILE A 71 18.37 -2.46 -3.77
N PRO A 72 18.62 -2.60 -2.46
CA PRO A 72 18.35 -3.83 -1.74
C PRO A 72 16.88 -4.26 -1.92
N LEU A 73 16.65 -5.55 -2.16
CA LEU A 73 15.30 -6.08 -2.31
C LEU A 73 14.46 -5.85 -1.05
N LEU A 74 15.06 -6.15 0.11
CA LEU A 74 14.44 -6.00 1.42
C LEU A 74 15.40 -5.30 2.37
N THR A 75 14.91 -4.27 3.03
CA THR A 75 15.65 -3.58 4.10
C THR A 75 14.88 -3.71 5.40
N PRO A 76 15.49 -4.20 6.51
CA PRO A 76 14.83 -4.21 7.81
C PRO A 76 14.42 -2.79 8.22
N VAL A 77 13.22 -2.65 8.78
CA VAL A 77 12.76 -1.39 9.40
C VAL A 77 12.68 -1.54 10.92
N GLU A 78 12.87 -0.45 11.63
CA GLU A 78 12.69 -0.41 13.08
C GLU A 78 11.21 -0.18 13.38
N TYR A 79 10.55 -1.16 14.00
CA TYR A 79 9.17 -1.01 14.44
C TYR A 79 9.11 -0.10 15.67
N VAL A 80 8.21 0.88 15.65
CA VAL A 80 8.04 1.84 16.75
C VAL A 80 6.75 1.55 17.51
N SER A 81 5.60 1.60 16.83
CA SER A 81 4.29 1.42 17.45
C SER A 81 3.24 0.99 16.42
N SER A 82 2.05 0.63 16.89
CA SER A 82 0.91 0.29 16.04
C SER A 82 -0.42 0.68 16.68
N SER A 83 -1.43 0.79 15.83
CA SER A 83 -2.81 0.95 16.25
C SER A 83 -3.74 0.14 15.34
N GLN A 84 -4.94 -0.13 15.86
CA GLN A 84 -6.03 -0.68 15.08
C GLN A 84 -7.27 0.17 15.28
N LEU A 85 -7.97 0.46 14.19
CA LEU A 85 -9.17 1.26 14.17
C LEU A 85 -10.27 0.54 13.39
N THR A 86 -11.50 0.73 13.82
CA THR A 86 -12.68 0.42 13.01
C THR A 86 -13.40 1.72 12.74
N ILE A 87 -13.70 1.98 11.47
CA ILE A 87 -14.37 3.20 11.03
C ILE A 87 -15.73 2.85 10.41
N PRO A 88 -16.75 3.70 10.60
CA PRO A 88 -18.02 3.55 9.90
C PRO A 88 -17.86 3.90 8.42
N GLY A 89 -18.94 3.74 7.65
CA GLY A 89 -18.98 4.16 6.26
C GLY A 89 -18.61 5.63 6.11
N ARG A 90 -17.66 5.90 5.20
CA ARG A 90 -17.09 7.22 4.93
C ARG A 90 -17.10 7.48 3.43
N THR A 91 -17.24 8.75 3.05
CA THR A 91 -17.01 9.26 1.70
C THR A 91 -15.87 10.27 1.77
N TRP A 92 -14.99 10.28 0.77
CA TRP A 92 -13.90 11.25 0.67
C TRP A 92 -13.60 11.55 -0.80
N GLU A 93 -12.82 12.60 -1.04
CA GLU A 93 -12.30 12.94 -2.35
C GLU A 93 -10.82 12.58 -2.39
N HIS A 94 -10.40 11.86 -3.44
CA HIS A 94 -9.02 11.62 -3.78
C HIS A 94 -8.69 12.42 -5.04
N ILE A 95 -7.63 13.21 -5.03
CA ILE A 95 -7.20 13.99 -6.19
C ILE A 95 -5.93 13.35 -6.75
N ASN A 96 -5.96 12.96 -8.01
CA ASN A 96 -4.79 12.36 -8.66
C ASN A 96 -3.73 13.41 -9.03
N THR A 97 -2.60 12.94 -9.54
CA THR A 97 -1.45 13.76 -9.94
C THR A 97 -1.76 14.83 -10.99
N TRP A 98 -2.82 14.66 -11.78
CA TRP A 98 -3.28 15.63 -12.78
C TRP A 98 -4.34 16.61 -12.26
N GLY A 99 -4.64 16.58 -10.96
CA GLY A 99 -5.68 17.40 -10.34
C GLY A 99 -7.10 16.90 -10.62
N TRP A 100 -7.26 15.65 -11.05
CA TRP A 100 -8.56 15.05 -11.34
C TRP A 100 -9.13 14.35 -10.10
N PRO A 101 -10.34 14.73 -9.64
CA PRO A 101 -10.92 14.18 -8.43
C PRO A 101 -11.66 12.87 -8.67
N TYR A 102 -11.53 11.95 -7.72
CA TYR A 102 -12.33 10.75 -7.54
C TYR A 102 -13.09 10.85 -6.22
N VAL A 103 -14.41 10.79 -6.28
CA VAL A 103 -15.23 10.67 -5.07
C VAL A 103 -15.32 9.20 -4.69
N MET A 104 -14.79 8.87 -3.52
CA MET A 104 -14.64 7.51 -3.02
C MET A 104 -15.61 7.25 -1.87
N LYS A 105 -16.02 5.99 -1.70
CA LYS A 105 -16.91 5.58 -0.60
C LYS A 105 -16.62 4.17 -0.11
N ILE A 106 -16.78 3.96 1.19
CA ILE A 106 -16.80 2.65 1.86
C ILE A 106 -18.06 2.48 2.71
N SER A 107 -18.47 1.23 2.96
CA SER A 107 -19.55 0.91 3.90
C SER A 107 -19.06 0.80 5.35
N GLU A 108 -17.82 0.37 5.53
CA GLU A 108 -17.11 0.23 6.80
C GLU A 108 -15.60 0.04 6.52
N GLY A 109 -14.75 0.21 7.52
CA GLY A 109 -13.33 -0.06 7.38
C GLY A 109 -12.72 -0.61 8.67
N ARG A 110 -11.82 -1.59 8.53
CA ARG A 110 -10.88 -1.97 9.58
C ARG A 110 -9.49 -1.55 9.13
N ILE A 111 -8.80 -0.79 9.96
CA ILE A 111 -7.50 -0.20 9.65
C ILE A 111 -6.49 -0.71 10.67
N SER A 112 -5.31 -1.08 10.18
CA SER A 112 -4.12 -1.30 10.97
C SER A 112 -3.11 -0.24 10.57
N GLN A 113 -2.58 0.50 11.54
CA GLN A 113 -1.49 1.44 11.30
C GLN A 113 -0.26 0.98 12.06
N VAL A 114 0.91 1.23 11.47
CA VAL A 114 2.20 1.05 12.14
C VAL A 114 3.04 2.30 11.93
N ILE A 115 3.81 2.67 12.94
CA ILE A 115 4.92 3.61 12.77
C ILE A 115 6.19 2.78 12.69
N VAL A 116 6.95 3.02 11.64
CA VAL A 116 8.29 2.45 11.48
C VAL A 116 9.30 3.58 11.37
N LYS A 117 10.53 3.31 11.78
CA LYS A 117 11.66 4.18 11.51
C LYS A 117 12.49 3.58 10.38
N HIS A 118 12.70 4.37 9.34
CA HIS A 118 13.45 3.99 8.15
C HIS A 118 14.26 5.18 7.66
N GLU A 119 15.55 4.96 7.37
CA GLU A 119 16.49 6.00 6.91
C GLU A 119 16.49 7.30 7.74
N GLY A 120 16.25 7.19 9.06
CA GLY A 120 16.23 8.32 9.99
C GLY A 120 14.91 9.09 10.04
N GLN A 121 13.89 8.69 9.27
CA GLN A 121 12.54 9.25 9.31
C GLN A 121 11.58 8.28 10.01
N TYR A 122 10.58 8.83 10.70
CA TYR A 122 9.40 8.09 11.12
C TYR A 122 8.41 8.10 9.96
N VAL A 123 7.89 6.92 9.64
CA VAL A 123 6.93 6.73 8.56
C VAL A 123 5.69 6.08 9.15
N ARG A 124 4.55 6.76 9.00
CA ARG A 124 3.24 6.23 9.36
C ARG A 124 2.75 5.41 8.17
N MET A 125 2.50 4.14 8.40
CA MET A 125 2.07 3.20 7.38
C MET A 125 0.68 2.69 7.67
N LEU A 126 -0.10 2.43 6.63
CA LEU A 126 -1.51 2.05 6.72
C LEU A 126 -1.80 0.78 5.93
N ARG A 127 -2.56 -0.12 6.57
CA ARG A 127 -3.19 -1.28 5.94
C ARG A 127 -4.66 -1.30 6.26
N ALA A 128 -5.49 -1.44 5.23
CA ALA A 128 -6.92 -1.31 5.33
C ALA A 128 -7.64 -2.54 4.80
N TRP A 129 -8.76 -2.86 5.44
CA TRP A 129 -9.81 -3.76 4.95
C TRP A 129 -11.08 -2.94 4.83
N LEU A 130 -11.42 -2.58 3.60
CA LEU A 130 -12.48 -1.63 3.26
C LEU A 130 -13.69 -2.38 2.70
N GLY A 131 -14.84 -2.22 3.36
CA GLY A 131 -16.10 -2.80 2.93
C GLY A 131 -16.68 -2.04 1.73
N ASP A 132 -17.04 -2.79 0.69
CA ASP A 132 -17.78 -2.30 -0.48
C ASP A 132 -17.20 -1.02 -1.09
N LEU A 133 -15.86 -0.96 -1.21
CA LEU A 133 -15.14 0.20 -1.74
C LEU A 133 -15.62 0.56 -3.15
N CYS A 134 -16.07 1.80 -3.35
CA CYS A 134 -16.58 2.29 -4.62
C CYS A 134 -16.00 3.66 -4.96
N TYR A 135 -16.05 4.02 -6.25
CA TYR A 135 -15.87 5.40 -6.71
C TYR A 135 -17.11 5.89 -7.48
N GLU A 136 -17.33 7.19 -7.54
CA GLU A 136 -18.38 7.80 -8.35
C GLU A 136 -17.89 8.00 -9.79
N SER A 137 -18.55 7.35 -10.75
CA SER A 137 -18.28 7.55 -12.18
C SER A 137 -18.84 8.89 -12.69
N PHE A 138 -18.40 9.32 -13.88
CA PHE A 138 -18.92 10.53 -14.56
C PHE A 138 -20.46 10.58 -14.66
N GLY A 139 -21.12 9.43 -14.72
CA GLY A 139 -22.58 9.33 -14.74
C GLY A 139 -23.25 9.43 -13.36
N ARG A 140 -22.53 9.81 -12.30
CA ARG A 140 -22.97 9.83 -10.90
C ARG A 140 -23.47 8.48 -10.39
N LYS A 141 -22.83 7.41 -10.87
CA LYS A 141 -23.11 6.04 -10.43
C LYS A 141 -21.93 5.53 -9.62
N TRP A 142 -22.23 4.93 -8.48
CA TRP A 142 -21.25 4.21 -7.67
C TRP A 142 -20.81 2.94 -8.40
N VAL A 143 -19.51 2.86 -8.69
CA VAL A 143 -18.87 1.74 -9.34
C VAL A 143 -18.05 0.98 -8.29
N PRO A 144 -18.33 -0.31 -8.04
CA PRO A 144 -17.60 -1.10 -7.07
C PRO A 144 -16.20 -1.46 -7.57
N LEU A 145 -15.19 -1.30 -6.71
CA LEU A 145 -13.79 -1.60 -6.99
C LEU A 145 -13.48 -3.06 -6.63
N THR A 146 -13.93 -3.97 -7.48
CA THR A 146 -13.74 -5.43 -7.32
C THR A 146 -12.59 -6.02 -8.14
N GLY A 147 -11.80 -5.18 -8.82
CA GLY A 147 -10.71 -5.57 -9.70
C GLY A 147 -10.45 -4.49 -10.77
N GLY A 148 -9.60 -4.80 -11.75
CA GLY A 148 -9.23 -3.84 -12.81
C GLY A 148 -8.39 -2.69 -12.27
N PHE A 149 -7.51 -2.98 -11.31
CA PHE A 149 -6.57 -2.02 -10.76
C PHE A 149 -5.44 -1.77 -11.75
N TRP A 150 -4.99 -0.53 -11.84
CA TRP A 150 -4.02 -0.09 -12.85
C TRP A 150 -2.60 0.00 -12.30
N GLY A 151 -2.44 0.07 -10.96
CA GLY A 151 -1.15 0.12 -10.29
C GLY A 151 -0.59 -1.26 -9.98
N ASN A 152 0.04 -1.41 -8.81
CA ASN A 152 0.60 -2.69 -8.38
C ASN A 152 -0.51 -3.61 -7.85
N ASP A 153 -1.34 -4.13 -8.76
CA ASP A 153 -2.52 -4.96 -8.44
C ASP A 153 -2.21 -6.18 -7.56
N PHE A 154 -0.98 -6.71 -7.64
CA PHE A 154 -0.47 -7.83 -6.85
C PHE A 154 -0.26 -7.50 -5.36
N VAL A 155 -0.27 -6.23 -4.95
CA VAL A 155 -0.35 -5.81 -3.54
C VAL A 155 -1.78 -5.61 -3.05
N LEU A 156 -2.77 -5.71 -3.94
CA LEU A 156 -4.19 -5.53 -3.63
C LEU A 156 -4.92 -6.88 -3.60
N ASP A 157 -6.00 -6.94 -2.84
CA ASP A 157 -6.86 -8.11 -2.76
C ASP A 157 -8.33 -7.73 -2.61
N VAL A 158 -9.20 -8.59 -3.16
CA VAL A 158 -10.65 -8.43 -3.08
C VAL A 158 -11.27 -9.75 -2.68
N ILE A 159 -11.89 -9.77 -1.50
CA ILE A 159 -12.55 -10.94 -0.94
C ILE A 159 -14.06 -10.76 -1.07
N LYS A 160 -14.72 -11.65 -1.82
CA LYS A 160 -16.18 -11.64 -1.95
C LYS A 160 -16.83 -12.09 -0.63
N ARG A 161 -17.89 -11.39 -0.22
CA ARG A 161 -18.74 -11.69 0.92
C ARG A 161 -20.15 -12.09 0.45
N PRO A 162 -20.97 -12.75 1.29
CA PRO A 162 -22.37 -13.04 0.95
C PRO A 162 -23.15 -11.77 0.57
N GLY A 163 -24.19 -11.91 -0.26
CA GLY A 163 -25.12 -10.80 -0.54
C GLY A 163 -24.60 -9.71 -1.49
N LYS A 164 -23.67 -10.02 -2.40
CA LYS A 164 -22.99 -9.07 -3.31
C LYS A 164 -22.06 -8.07 -2.60
N HIS A 165 -21.73 -8.30 -1.34
CA HIS A 165 -20.74 -7.51 -0.61
C HIS A 165 -19.32 -7.99 -0.91
N PHE A 166 -18.34 -7.15 -0.63
CA PHE A 166 -16.92 -7.53 -0.70
C PHE A 166 -16.08 -6.71 0.30
N THR A 167 -14.86 -7.18 0.50
CA THR A 167 -13.82 -6.48 1.24
C THR A 167 -12.64 -6.28 0.30
N PHE A 168 -12.26 -5.02 0.09
CA PHE A 168 -11.00 -4.65 -0.53
C PHE A 168 -9.91 -4.58 0.55
N ASN A 169 -8.69 -5.00 0.26
CA ASN A 169 -7.56 -4.74 1.16
C ASN A 169 -6.23 -4.61 0.43
N ASN A 170 -5.33 -3.79 0.97
CA ASN A 170 -3.91 -3.86 0.65
C ASN A 170 -3.22 -4.96 1.50
N LEU A 171 -2.31 -5.71 0.88
CA LEU A 171 -1.64 -6.86 1.49
C LEU A 171 -0.44 -6.47 2.34
N LEU A 172 0.23 -5.37 1.99
CA LEU A 172 1.33 -4.76 2.73
C LEU A 172 0.87 -3.39 3.22
N TYR A 173 1.49 -2.90 4.29
CA TYR A 173 1.32 -1.52 4.71
C TYR A 173 1.89 -0.58 3.64
N ILE A 174 1.15 0.48 3.33
CA ILE A 174 1.55 1.51 2.38
C ILE A 174 1.84 2.79 3.18
N GLU A 175 2.84 3.55 2.76
CA GLU A 175 3.15 4.84 3.38
C GLU A 175 1.93 5.76 3.34
N GLU A 176 1.63 6.38 4.47
CA GLU A 176 0.56 7.36 4.65
C GLU A 176 1.13 8.78 4.73
N ASP A 177 2.18 8.95 5.55
CA ASP A 177 2.84 10.22 5.86
C ASP A 177 4.23 9.95 6.48
N SER A 178 5.16 10.89 6.39
CA SER A 178 6.51 10.78 6.97
C SER A 178 6.98 12.07 7.64
N SER A 179 7.77 11.93 8.70
CA SER A 179 8.27 13.06 9.52
C SER A 179 9.56 12.68 10.24
N ASP A 180 10.37 13.67 10.61
CA ASP A 180 11.54 13.49 11.47
C ASP A 180 11.19 13.51 12.97
N ASP A 181 9.98 13.93 13.33
CA ASP A 181 9.47 13.96 14.70
C ASP A 181 8.36 12.92 14.94
N LEU A 182 8.63 11.97 15.84
CA LEU A 182 7.68 10.93 16.23
C LEU A 182 6.40 11.52 16.85
N ALA A 183 6.50 12.65 17.55
CA ALA A 183 5.36 13.26 18.25
C ALA A 183 4.25 13.70 17.28
N GLU A 184 4.57 13.95 16.00
CA GLU A 184 3.59 14.32 14.99
C GLU A 184 2.59 13.20 14.65
N PHE A 185 2.89 11.95 15.02
CA PHE A 185 2.06 10.79 14.73
C PHE A 185 1.35 10.20 15.94
N GLU A 186 1.82 10.45 17.17
CA GLU A 186 1.28 9.85 18.39
C GLU A 186 -0.22 10.13 18.55
N ASP A 187 -0.63 11.39 18.34
CA ASP A 187 -2.04 11.80 18.43
C ASP A 187 -2.88 11.37 17.20
N LYS A 188 -2.23 11.06 16.07
CA LYS A 188 -2.91 10.70 14.83
C LYS A 188 -3.25 9.20 14.75
N LEU A 189 -2.50 8.33 15.43
CA LEU A 189 -2.65 6.87 15.34
C LEU A 189 -4.02 6.36 15.78
N LEU A 190 -4.69 7.06 16.69
CA LEU A 190 -6.01 6.67 17.19
C LEU A 190 -7.14 7.57 16.68
N ASN A 191 -6.84 8.46 15.74
CA ASN A 191 -7.79 9.42 15.21
C ASN A 191 -8.27 9.00 13.80
N PRO A 192 -9.52 8.51 13.65
CA PRO A 192 -10.10 8.14 12.35
C PRO A 192 -10.10 9.27 11.30
N GLU A 193 -10.17 10.52 11.72
CA GLU A 193 -10.19 11.68 10.82
C GLU A 193 -8.79 11.98 10.26
N ALA A 194 -7.73 11.52 10.93
CA ALA A 194 -6.35 11.69 10.49
C ALA A 194 -5.88 10.60 9.49
N LEU A 195 -6.78 9.70 9.10
CA LEU A 195 -6.53 8.66 8.09
C LEU A 195 -6.49 9.26 6.68
N ILE A 196 -5.43 8.95 5.94
CA ILE A 196 -5.19 9.34 4.56
C ILE A 196 -5.25 8.08 3.69
N PHE A 197 -6.27 8.00 2.82
CA PHE A 197 -6.48 6.86 1.93
C PHE A 197 -5.91 7.06 0.53
N ASP A 198 -5.35 8.24 0.25
CA ASP A 198 -4.90 8.65 -1.08
C ASP A 198 -3.88 7.66 -1.64
N LYS A 199 -2.95 7.20 -0.81
CA LYS A 199 -1.90 6.25 -1.20
C LYS A 199 -2.41 4.86 -1.56
N ILE A 200 -3.62 4.49 -1.10
CA ILE A 200 -4.34 3.29 -1.60
C ILE A 200 -4.99 3.60 -2.95
N CYS A 201 -5.57 4.79 -3.12
CA CYS A 201 -6.21 5.19 -4.37
C CYS A 201 -5.19 5.29 -5.53
N ASP A 202 -3.98 5.75 -5.22
CA ASP A 202 -2.82 5.74 -6.11
C ASP A 202 -2.55 4.35 -6.72
N GLU A 203 -2.69 3.27 -5.94
CA GLU A 203 -2.55 1.89 -6.44
C GLU A 203 -3.72 1.43 -7.31
N ILE A 204 -4.92 1.94 -7.01
CA ILE A 204 -6.14 1.53 -7.69
C ILE A 204 -6.18 2.14 -9.09
N PHE A 205 -5.94 3.45 -9.18
CA PHE A 205 -6.13 4.22 -10.40
C PHE A 205 -4.84 4.40 -11.21
N ALA A 206 -3.67 4.45 -10.57
CA ALA A 206 -2.38 4.62 -11.24
C ALA A 206 -2.39 5.74 -12.29
N ASP A 207 -2.95 6.90 -11.91
CA ASP A 207 -3.09 8.05 -12.80
C ASP A 207 -1.80 8.89 -12.87
N GLY A 208 -0.64 8.22 -12.84
CA GLY A 208 0.68 8.81 -13.03
C GLY A 208 1.42 8.17 -14.19
#